data_AF-A0A7C9CP12-F1
#
_entry.id   AF-A0A7C9CP12-F1
#
_cell.length_a   1.000
_cell.length_b   1.000
_cell.length_c   1.000
_cell.angle_alpha   90.00
_cell.angle_beta   90.00
_cell.angle_gamma   90.00
#
_symmetry.space_group_name_H-M   'P 1'
#
loop_
_entity.id
_entity.type
_entity.pdbx_description
1 polymer ?
#
loop_
_entity_poly.entity_id
_entity_poly.type
_entity_poly.pdbx_seq_one_letter_code
_entity_poly.pdbx_strand_id
1 'polypeptide(L)'
;QATSLSKNMVDLNLSSSSVSLIRYFHTYKVTCVVLLSFLTHAKCLHFSYPSFNQNDHSLLYENDSSAVGGKIQLTRNRRDAPSGGSVGRASYNTSVPLWD
;
A
#
# COMPACT_ATOMS: atom_id res chain seq x y z
N GLN A 1 -46.93 -11.31 46.61
CA GLN A 1 -46.19 -12.43 45.98
C GLN A 1 -46.24 -12.38 44.44
N ALA A 2 -47.38 -12.08 43.81
CA ALA A 2 -47.48 -11.96 42.34
C ALA A 2 -46.63 -10.81 41.73
N THR A 3 -46.52 -9.68 42.43
CA THR A 3 -45.76 -8.50 41.99
C THR A 3 -44.23 -8.70 42.00
N SER A 4 -43.71 -9.52 42.91
CA SER A 4 -42.27 -9.85 42.93
C SER A 4 -41.89 -10.82 41.82
N LEU A 5 -42.78 -11.77 41.49
CA LEU A 5 -42.58 -12.71 40.38
C LEU A 5 -42.57 -12.00 39.01
N SER A 6 -43.45 -11.03 38.81
CA SER A 6 -43.49 -10.21 37.59
C SER A 6 -42.20 -9.42 37.39
N LYS A 7 -41.70 -8.74 38.44
CA LYS A 7 -40.41 -8.01 38.37
C LYS A 7 -39.24 -8.94 38.03
N ASN A 8 -39.12 -10.06 38.74
CA ASN A 8 -38.05 -11.02 38.51
C ASN A 8 -38.06 -11.57 37.07
N MET A 9 -39.24 -11.79 36.47
CA MET A 9 -39.35 -12.20 35.06
C MET A 9 -38.89 -11.13 34.08
N VAL A 10 -39.24 -9.85 34.32
CA VAL A 10 -38.81 -8.73 33.48
C VAL A 10 -37.30 -8.55 33.55
N ASP A 11 -36.72 -8.63 34.75
CA ASP A 11 -35.27 -8.48 34.97
C ASP A 11 -34.47 -9.61 34.32
N LEU A 12 -34.96 -10.85 34.39
CA LEU A 12 -34.35 -12.01 33.73
C LEU A 12 -34.34 -11.86 32.19
N ASN A 13 -35.46 -11.45 31.60
CA ASN A 13 -35.58 -11.24 30.16
C ASN A 13 -34.70 -10.08 29.67
N LEU A 14 -34.60 -9.00 30.45
CA LEU A 14 -33.74 -7.88 30.14
C LEU A 14 -32.26 -8.31 30.16
N SER A 15 -31.83 -9.07 31.17
CA SER A 15 -30.45 -9.57 31.24
C SER A 15 -30.10 -10.54 30.10
N SER A 16 -31.03 -11.44 29.75
CA SER A 16 -30.85 -12.41 28.66
C SER A 16 -30.70 -11.70 27.30
N SER A 17 -31.54 -10.69 27.07
CA SER A 17 -31.48 -9.83 25.87
C SER A 17 -30.14 -9.10 25.77
N SER A 18 -29.66 -8.51 26.88
CA SER A 18 -28.37 -7.83 26.92
C SER A 18 -27.18 -8.75 26.65
N VAL A 19 -27.19 -9.97 27.23
CA VAL A 19 -26.13 -10.96 26.98
C VAL A 19 -26.13 -11.41 25.51
N SER A 20 -27.31 -11.58 24.90
CA SER A 20 -27.44 -11.93 23.47
C SER A 20 -26.84 -10.85 22.56
N LEU A 21 -27.13 -9.57 22.84
CA LEU A 21 -26.58 -8.44 22.09
C LEU A 21 -25.06 -8.35 22.21
N ILE A 22 -24.51 -8.51 23.42
CA ILE A 22 -23.06 -8.49 23.64
C ILE A 22 -22.37 -9.59 22.83
N ARG A 23 -22.95 -10.80 22.81
CA ARG A 23 -22.42 -11.93 22.02
C ARG A 23 -22.48 -11.65 20.53
N TYR A 24 -23.59 -11.07 20.04
CA TYR A 24 -23.73 -10.70 18.63
C TYR A 24 -22.66 -9.68 18.20
N PHE A 25 -22.44 -8.63 19.01
CA PHE A 25 -21.38 -7.65 18.74
C PHE A 25 -19.99 -8.27 18.79
N HIS A 26 -19.75 -9.20 19.71
CA HIS A 26 -18.46 -9.88 19.80
C HIS A 26 -18.21 -10.78 18.57
N THR A 27 -19.21 -11.55 18.16
CA THR A 27 -19.14 -12.39 16.95
C THR A 27 -18.92 -11.54 15.71
N TYR A 28 -19.68 -10.44 15.53
CA TYR A 28 -19.49 -9.54 14.39
C TYR A 28 -18.07 -8.96 14.35
N LYS A 29 -17.54 -8.52 15.50
CA LYS A 29 -16.15 -8.03 15.62
C LYS A 29 -15.13 -9.11 15.27
N VAL A 30 -15.28 -10.33 15.78
CA VAL A 30 -14.37 -11.45 15.47
C VAL A 30 -14.41 -11.76 13.98
N THR A 31 -15.60 -11.84 13.37
CA THR A 31 -15.75 -12.04 11.93
C THR A 31 -15.09 -10.91 11.13
N CYS A 32 -15.24 -9.65 11.52
CA CYS A 32 -14.56 -8.52 10.87
C CYS A 32 -13.03 -8.62 11.00
N VAL A 33 -12.49 -8.95 12.17
CA VAL A 33 -11.04 -9.10 12.37
C VAL A 33 -10.49 -10.25 11.53
N VAL A 34 -11.18 -11.38 11.49
CA VAL A 34 -10.81 -12.53 10.65
C VAL A 34 -10.87 -12.15 9.17
N LEU A 35 -11.95 -11.50 8.71
CA LEU A 35 -12.07 -11.03 7.32
C LEU A 35 -10.93 -10.05 6.96
N LEU A 36 -10.62 -9.10 7.84
CA LEU A 36 -9.53 -8.14 7.67
C LEU A 36 -8.14 -8.82 7.64
N SER A 37 -7.97 -9.94 8.35
CA SER A 37 -6.72 -10.71 8.28
C SER A 37 -6.55 -11.49 6.97
N PHE A 38 -7.65 -11.79 6.27
CA PHE A 38 -7.64 -12.40 4.94
C PHE A 38 -7.62 -11.38 3.80
N LEU A 39 -7.73 -10.08 4.07
CA LEU A 39 -7.43 -9.07 3.06
C LEU A 39 -5.96 -9.22 2.68
N THR A 40 -5.72 -9.52 1.40
CA THR A 40 -4.39 -9.68 0.83
C THR A 40 -3.55 -8.43 1.12
N HIS A 41 -2.33 -8.65 1.62
CA HIS A 41 -1.36 -7.58 1.81
C HIS A 41 -0.85 -7.16 0.43
N ALA A 42 -1.50 -6.16 -0.18
CA ALA A 42 -1.02 -5.57 -1.41
C ALA A 42 0.36 -4.94 -1.17
N LYS A 43 1.40 -5.48 -1.82
CA LYS A 43 2.72 -4.86 -1.83
C LYS A 43 2.69 -3.70 -2.84
N CYS A 44 2.69 -2.47 -2.31
CA CYS A 44 2.74 -1.27 -3.13
C CYS A 44 4.18 -0.76 -3.23
N LEU A 45 4.64 -0.45 -4.45
CA LEU A 45 5.88 0.26 -4.68
C LEU A 45 5.56 1.67 -5.18
N HIS A 46 6.19 2.67 -4.57
CA HIS A 46 6.09 4.07 -4.97
C HIS A 46 7.49 4.68 -5.06
N PHE A 47 7.75 5.46 -6.11
CA PHE A 47 8.98 6.23 -6.25
C PHE A 47 8.68 7.58 -6.90
N SER A 48 9.46 8.60 -6.51
CA SER A 48 9.33 9.97 -7.02
C SER A 48 10.71 10.60 -7.14
N TYR A 49 11.02 11.14 -8.32
CA TYR A 49 12.30 11.77 -8.63
C TYR A 49 12.07 13.22 -9.09
N PRO A 50 12.09 14.20 -8.18
CA PRO A 50 11.91 15.61 -8.54
C PRO A 50 13.12 16.18 -9.29
N SER A 51 14.29 15.53 -9.19
CA SER A 51 15.52 15.88 -9.89
C SER A 51 16.38 14.65 -10.13
N PHE A 52 17.21 14.68 -11.17
CA PHE A 52 18.15 13.61 -11.51
C PHE A 52 19.60 14.01 -11.24
N ASN A 53 20.37 13.09 -10.68
CA ASN A 53 21.79 13.28 -10.38
C ASN A 53 22.58 12.07 -10.87
N GLN A 54 23.67 12.30 -11.61
CA GLN A 54 24.50 11.23 -12.16
C GLN A 54 25.17 10.38 -11.07
N ASN A 55 25.38 10.96 -9.88
CA ASN A 55 25.99 10.29 -8.73
C ASN A 55 24.95 9.60 -7.82
N ASP A 56 23.66 9.71 -8.12
CA ASP A 56 22.63 8.97 -7.41
C ASP A 56 22.57 7.53 -7.94
N HIS A 57 22.76 6.56 -7.04
CA HIS A 57 22.79 5.14 -7.36
C HIS A 57 21.41 4.47 -7.28
N SER A 58 20.34 5.22 -7.06
CA SER A 58 18.97 4.69 -7.11
C SER A 58 18.49 4.39 -8.54
N LEU A 59 19.11 5.03 -9.53
CA LEU A 59 18.87 4.84 -10.96
C LEU A 59 20.16 4.35 -11.64
N LEU A 60 20.00 3.41 -12.57
CA LEU A 60 21.05 2.95 -13.46
C LEU A 60 20.90 3.65 -14.80
N TYR A 61 21.98 4.26 -15.27
CA TYR A 61 22.06 4.90 -16.59
C TYR A 61 22.92 4.04 -17.51
N GLU A 62 22.39 3.68 -18.67
CA GLU A 62 23.05 2.82 -19.65
C GLU A 62 23.20 3.53 -21.00
N ASN A 63 24.27 3.16 -21.73
CA ASN A 63 24.66 3.71 -23.03
C ASN A 63 24.82 5.25 -23.01
N ASP A 64 24.15 5.97 -23.92
CA ASP A 64 24.27 7.44 -24.02
C ASP A 64 23.47 8.20 -22.95
N SER A 65 22.80 7.49 -22.03
CA SER A 65 21.97 8.16 -21.02
C SER A 65 22.78 8.73 -19.86
N SER A 66 22.35 9.88 -19.35
CA SER A 66 22.96 10.56 -18.21
C SER A 66 21.99 11.52 -17.54
N ALA A 67 22.34 11.99 -16.34
CA ALA A 67 21.68 13.06 -15.63
C ALA A 67 22.58 14.31 -15.62
N VAL A 68 22.05 15.43 -16.09
CA VAL A 68 22.79 16.70 -16.18
C VAL A 68 21.87 17.84 -15.78
N GLY A 69 22.32 18.67 -14.84
CA GLY A 69 21.58 19.85 -14.39
C GLY A 69 20.19 19.54 -13.82
N GLY A 70 20.06 18.43 -13.09
CA GLY A 70 18.78 18.00 -12.51
C GLY A 70 17.83 17.30 -13.48
N LYS A 71 18.21 17.14 -14.76
CA LYS A 71 17.37 16.55 -15.81
C LYS A 71 17.96 15.22 -16.28
N ILE A 72 17.07 14.33 -16.71
CA ILE A 72 17.44 13.11 -17.40
C ILE A 72 17.65 13.37 -18.89
N GLN A 73 18.73 12.83 -19.45
CA GLN A 73 19.02 12.78 -20.87
C GLN A 73 19.13 11.32 -21.27
N LEU A 74 18.17 10.80 -22.03
CA LEU A 74 18.19 9.40 -22.48
C LEU A 74 19.03 9.22 -23.74
N THR A 75 19.15 10.26 -24.54
CA THR A 75 19.94 10.29 -25.76
C THR A 75 20.96 11.42 -25.69
N ARG A 76 22.02 11.29 -26.48
CA ARG A 76 23.12 12.23 -26.58
C ARG A 76 22.61 13.61 -26.96
N ASN A 77 22.82 14.57 -26.08
CA ASN A 77 22.53 15.98 -26.30
C ASN A 77 23.82 16.81 -26.19
N ARG A 78 24.66 16.76 -27.24
CA ARG A 78 25.91 17.54 -27.34
C ARG A 78 25.88 18.38 -28.60
N ARG A 79 26.31 19.64 -28.50
CA ARG A 79 26.35 20.59 -29.62
C ARG A 79 27.31 20.14 -30.73
N ASP A 80 28.39 19.45 -30.37
CA ASP A 80 29.51 19.15 -31.26
C ASP A 80 29.55 17.68 -31.74
N ALA A 81 28.46 16.92 -31.56
CA ALA A 81 28.40 15.52 -31.95
C ALA A 81 27.17 15.23 -32.82
N PRO A 82 27.28 14.34 -33.83
CA PRO A 82 26.11 13.86 -34.56
C PRO A 82 25.09 13.23 -33.60
N SER A 83 23.84 13.67 -33.68
CA SER A 83 22.72 13.15 -32.88
C SER A 83 22.13 11.84 -33.44
N GLY A 84 22.54 11.43 -34.64
CA GLY A 84 22.06 10.21 -35.28
C GLY A 84 22.53 8.94 -34.54
N GLY A 85 21.61 7.98 -34.37
CA GLY A 85 21.91 6.67 -33.81
C GLY A 85 22.13 6.63 -32.30
N SER A 86 21.77 7.68 -31.56
CA SER A 86 21.92 7.70 -30.11
C SER A 86 20.81 6.91 -29.42
N VAL A 87 21.23 6.02 -28.50
CA VAL A 87 20.33 5.16 -27.71
C VAL A 87 20.82 5.13 -26.28
N GLY A 88 19.90 5.31 -25.33
CA GLY A 88 20.18 5.16 -23.90
C GLY A 88 18.95 4.79 -23.11
N ARG A 89 19.19 4.29 -21.90
CA ARG A 89 18.17 3.74 -21.01
C ARG A 89 18.49 4.12 -19.58
N ALA A 90 17.47 4.54 -18.84
CA ALA A 90 17.55 4.65 -17.40
C ALA A 90 16.58 3.67 -16.74
N SER A 91 17.01 2.98 -15.70
CA SER A 91 16.22 1.99 -14.98
C SER A 91 16.36 2.16 -13.47
N TYR A 92 15.38 1.68 -12.72
CA TYR A 92 15.46 1.65 -11.26
C TYR A 92 16.46 0.57 -10.83
N ASN A 93 17.35 0.90 -9.89
CA ASN A 93 18.42 -0.03 -9.49
C ASN A 93 17.91 -1.18 -8.59
N THR A 94 16.71 -1.08 -8.01
CA THR A 94 16.11 -2.17 -7.22
C THR A 94 15.17 -3.01 -8.08
N SER A 95 15.23 -4.33 -7.91
CA SER A 95 14.27 -5.24 -8.55
C SER A 95 12.85 -4.99 -8.05
N VAL A 96 11.90 -4.91 -8.98
CA VAL A 96 10.48 -4.70 -8.68
C VAL A 96 9.71 -5.99 -9.00
N PRO A 97 9.16 -6.69 -7.99
CA PRO A 97 8.32 -7.86 -8.25
C PRO A 97 7.01 -7.41 -8.90
N LEU A 98 6.77 -7.86 -10.13
CA LEU A 98 5.55 -7.53 -10.89
C LEU A 98 4.42 -8.55 -10.71
N TRP A 99 4.75 -9.76 -10.28
CA TRP A 99 3.83 -10.88 -10.09
C TRP A 99 4.39 -11.90 -9.09
N ASP A 100 3.50 -12.71 -8.52
CA ASP A 100 3.77 -13.91 -7.71
C ASP A 100 3.04 -15.14 -8.29
#